data_AF-A0A3B9N4X2-F1
#
_entry.id   AF-A0A3B9N4X2-F1
#
_cell.length_a   1.000
_cell.length_b   1.000
_cell.length_c   1.000
_cell.angle_alpha   90.00
_cell.angle_beta   90.00
_cell.angle_gamma   90.00
#
_symmetry.space_group_name_H-M   'P 1'
#
loop_
_entity.id
_entity.type
_entity.pdbx_description
1 polymer ?
#
loop_
_entity_poly.entity_id
_entity_poly.type
_entity_poly.pdbx_seq_one_letter_code
_entity_poly.pdbx_strand_id
1 'polypeptide(L)'
;MRLFKNLLVVGTIIIYFFVNSTSCTFDSEEELLEYYNCDTVNVNYNNLTYIFTDICAVCHDDDPPRVGIKMNSYENVKASINTGKVLPAIKHTGPYKMPYGQPMLSDCDIDKIEAWINAGMPEN
;
A
#
# COMPACT_ATOMS: atom_id res chain seq x y z
N MET A 1 5.22 -0.03 66.71
CA MET A 1 4.26 0.69 65.85
C MET A 1 4.75 0.97 64.41
N ARG A 2 6.07 1.04 64.13
CA ARG A 2 6.60 1.26 62.77
C ARG A 2 6.56 0.02 61.85
N LEU A 3 6.68 -1.19 62.40
CA LEU A 3 6.63 -2.46 61.65
C LEU A 3 5.23 -2.77 61.06
N PHE A 4 4.14 -2.48 61.78
CA PHE A 4 2.76 -2.67 61.28
C PHE A 4 2.39 -1.71 60.15
N LYS A 5 2.93 -0.49 60.15
CA LYS A 5 2.74 0.48 59.04
C LYS A 5 3.42 -0.01 57.76
N ASN A 6 4.61 -0.58 57.86
CA ASN A 6 5.32 -1.11 56.69
C ASN A 6 4.64 -2.36 56.12
N LEU A 7 4.05 -3.22 56.96
CA LEU A 7 3.26 -4.36 56.51
C LEU A 7 1.96 -3.93 55.79
N LEU A 8 1.31 -2.88 56.27
CA LEU A 8 0.12 -2.28 55.64
C LEU A 8 0.44 -1.57 54.32
N VAL A 9 1.59 -0.86 54.25
CA VAL A 9 2.08 -0.17 53.06
C VAL A 9 2.59 -1.14 51.98
N VAL A 10 3.24 -2.24 52.38
CA VAL A 10 3.65 -3.30 51.44
C VAL A 10 2.41 -4.02 50.89
N GLY A 11 1.39 -4.26 51.72
CA GLY A 11 0.12 -4.86 51.29
C GLY A 11 -0.65 -4.00 50.28
N THR A 12 -0.66 -2.67 50.43
CA THR A 12 -1.31 -1.76 49.46
C THR A 12 -0.51 -1.58 48.16
N ILE A 13 0.83 -1.67 48.19
CA ILE A 13 1.67 -1.64 46.98
C ILE A 13 1.50 -2.91 46.14
N ILE A 14 1.36 -4.09 46.78
CA ILE A 14 1.15 -5.37 46.07
C ILE A 14 -0.23 -5.42 45.39
N ILE A 15 -1.25 -4.82 46.00
CA ILE A 15 -2.61 -4.72 45.42
C ILE A 15 -2.64 -3.76 44.23
N TYR A 16 -1.81 -2.71 44.22
CA TYR A 16 -1.75 -1.75 43.12
C TYR A 16 -1.07 -2.29 41.85
N PHE A 17 -0.26 -3.36 41.97
CA PHE A 17 0.43 -3.97 40.83
C PHE A 17 -0.47 -4.94 40.03
N PHE A 18 -1.60 -5.38 40.58
CA PHE A 18 -2.51 -6.32 39.92
C PHE A 18 -3.67 -5.68 39.14
N VAL A 19 -3.85 -4.35 39.21
CA VAL A 19 -5.00 -3.65 38.59
C VAL A 19 -4.71 -3.08 37.19
N ASN A 20 -3.53 -3.34 36.63
CA ASN A 20 -3.17 -2.89 35.28
C ASN A 20 -3.11 -4.04 34.28
N SER A 21 -4.04 -5.00 34.34
CA SER A 21 -4.35 -5.81 33.17
C SER A 21 -5.21 -4.95 32.24
N THR A 22 -4.56 -4.15 31.40
CA THR A 22 -5.17 -3.71 30.15
C THR A 22 -5.61 -4.97 29.43
N SER A 23 -6.90 -5.27 29.50
CA SER A 23 -7.54 -6.33 28.74
C SER A 23 -7.26 -6.05 27.26
N CYS A 24 -6.45 -6.89 26.61
CA CYS A 24 -6.48 -6.96 25.15
C CYS A 24 -7.88 -7.47 24.80
N THR A 25 -8.73 -6.61 24.21
CA THR A 25 -9.91 -7.11 23.54
C THR A 25 -9.43 -7.94 22.35
N PHE A 26 -9.99 -9.14 22.21
CA PHE A 26 -9.94 -9.83 20.93
C PHE A 26 -10.97 -9.09 20.07
N ASP A 27 -10.53 -8.05 19.37
CA ASP A 27 -11.35 -7.45 18.33
C ASP A 27 -11.63 -8.58 17.33
N SER A 28 -12.90 -8.91 17.13
CA SER A 28 -13.29 -9.94 16.16
C SER A 28 -12.77 -9.52 14.79
N GLU A 29 -12.24 -10.47 13.99
CA GLU A 29 -11.82 -10.23 12.59
C GLU A 29 -12.88 -9.49 11.76
N GLU A 30 -14.14 -9.53 12.19
CA GLU A 30 -15.29 -8.84 11.64
C GLU A 30 -15.22 -7.30 11.76
N GLU A 31 -14.51 -6.74 12.74
CA GLU A 31 -14.30 -5.27 12.86
C GLU A 31 -13.17 -4.77 11.94
N LEU A 32 -12.30 -5.67 11.48
CA LEU A 32 -11.32 -5.45 10.41
C LEU A 32 -11.92 -5.58 9.01
N LEU A 33 -13.22 -5.89 8.88
CA LEU A 33 -13.94 -5.81 7.61
C LEU A 33 -14.25 -4.35 7.29
N GLU A 34 -13.19 -3.55 7.19
CA GLU A 34 -13.24 -2.29 6.47
C GLU A 34 -13.65 -2.66 5.04
N TYR A 35 -14.83 -2.20 4.62
CA TYR A 35 -15.34 -2.39 3.27
C TYR A 35 -14.36 -1.75 2.28
N TYR A 36 -13.39 -2.54 1.83
CA TYR A 36 -12.36 -2.14 0.89
C TYR A 36 -13.01 -1.96 -0.48
N ASN A 37 -13.52 -0.75 -0.72
CA ASN A 37 -14.07 -0.37 -2.00
C ASN A 37 -12.93 0.12 -2.90
N CYS A 38 -12.58 -0.68 -3.90
CA CYS A 38 -11.70 -0.24 -4.96
C CYS A 38 -12.51 0.60 -5.97
N ASP A 39 -12.39 1.91 -5.90
CA ASP A 39 -13.02 2.79 -6.88
C ASP A 39 -12.25 2.75 -8.21
N THR A 40 -12.88 2.16 -9.22
CA THR A 40 -12.38 2.08 -10.60
C THR A 40 -13.18 2.95 -11.57
N VAL A 41 -14.05 3.83 -11.08
CA VAL A 41 -14.92 4.67 -11.91
C VAL A 41 -14.25 6.03 -12.18
N ASN A 42 -14.28 6.48 -13.44
CA ASN A 42 -13.72 7.77 -13.88
C ASN A 42 -12.27 8.01 -13.44
N VAL A 43 -11.46 6.94 -13.33
CA VAL A 43 -10.04 7.04 -13.01
C VAL A 43 -9.31 7.74 -14.15
N ASN A 44 -8.53 8.77 -13.82
CA ASN A 44 -7.64 9.48 -14.74
C ASN A 44 -6.17 9.36 -14.29
N TYR A 45 -5.26 9.85 -15.13
CA TYR A 45 -3.82 9.82 -14.85
C TYR A 45 -3.47 10.49 -13.52
N ASN A 46 -4.09 11.63 -13.20
CA ASN A 46 -3.83 12.37 -11.97
C ASN A 46 -4.12 11.53 -10.72
N ASN A 47 -5.15 10.67 -10.76
CA ASN A 47 -5.46 9.72 -9.67
C ASN A 47 -4.38 8.64 -9.48
N LEU A 48 -3.56 8.38 -10.49
CA LEU A 48 -2.58 7.29 -10.53
C LEU A 48 -1.13 7.78 -10.43
N THR A 49 -0.91 9.09 -10.26
CA THR A 49 0.43 9.68 -10.13
C THR A 49 1.24 9.08 -8.98
N TYR A 50 0.59 8.72 -7.87
CA TYR A 50 1.26 7.99 -6.77
C TYR A 50 1.86 6.67 -7.27
N ILE A 51 1.20 5.95 -8.17
CA ILE A 51 1.74 4.71 -8.74
C ILE A 51 2.83 5.04 -9.75
N PHE A 52 2.53 5.88 -10.75
CA PHE A 52 3.43 6.07 -11.87
C PHE A 52 4.69 6.87 -11.51
N THR A 53 4.53 7.97 -10.80
CA THR A 53 5.65 8.84 -10.41
C THR A 53 6.35 8.31 -9.16
N ASP A 54 5.61 8.03 -8.10
CA ASP A 54 6.24 7.80 -6.79
C ASP A 54 6.73 6.35 -6.61
N ILE A 55 6.14 5.38 -7.31
CA ILE A 55 6.58 3.97 -7.28
C ILE A 55 7.37 3.63 -8.55
N CYS A 56 6.79 3.87 -9.73
CA CYS A 56 7.38 3.35 -10.96
C CYS A 56 8.58 4.20 -11.43
N ALA A 57 8.45 5.52 -11.44
CA ALA A 57 9.49 6.41 -11.96
C ALA A 57 10.78 6.37 -11.13
N VAL A 58 10.75 5.98 -9.86
CA VAL A 58 11.95 5.77 -9.03
C VAL A 58 13.03 4.94 -9.74
N CYS A 59 12.63 3.96 -10.56
CA CYS A 59 13.55 3.19 -11.42
C CYS A 59 13.35 3.41 -12.92
N HIS A 60 12.26 4.08 -13.32
CA HIS A 60 11.83 4.28 -14.71
C HIS A 60 11.70 5.78 -15.07
N ASP A 61 12.52 6.64 -14.47
CA ASP A 61 12.65 8.07 -14.81
C ASP A 61 13.85 8.33 -15.75
N ASP A 62 14.86 7.44 -15.73
CA ASP A 62 16.17 7.66 -16.38
C ASP A 62 16.14 7.76 -17.91
N ASP A 63 17.07 8.58 -18.42
CA ASP A 63 17.52 8.61 -19.80
C ASP A 63 18.97 8.06 -19.87
N PRO A 64 19.22 6.89 -20.49
CA PRO A 64 18.29 6.12 -21.31
C PRO A 64 17.32 5.27 -20.46
N PRO A 65 16.08 5.09 -20.94
CA PRO A 65 15.08 4.30 -20.23
C PRO A 65 15.51 2.85 -20.09
N ARG A 66 15.39 2.31 -18.87
CA ARG A 66 15.57 0.87 -18.64
C ARG A 66 14.59 0.11 -19.51
N VAL A 67 15.12 -0.63 -20.48
CA VAL A 67 14.34 -1.49 -21.38
C VAL A 67 13.28 -0.71 -22.20
N GLY A 68 13.45 0.60 -22.39
CA GLY A 68 12.52 1.43 -23.15
C GLY A 68 11.23 1.83 -22.42
N ILE A 69 11.19 1.72 -21.08
CA ILE A 69 10.05 2.12 -20.25
C ILE A 69 10.36 3.41 -19.48
N LYS A 70 9.48 4.42 -19.58
CA LYS A 70 9.51 5.70 -18.87
C LYS A 70 8.19 5.97 -18.16
N MET A 71 8.21 6.43 -16.91
CA MET A 71 7.00 6.59 -16.06
C MET A 71 6.86 7.98 -15.42
N ASN A 72 7.69 8.95 -15.81
CA ASN A 72 7.79 10.27 -15.18
C ASN A 72 6.86 11.36 -15.76
N SER A 73 6.02 11.03 -16.73
CA SER A 73 5.01 11.94 -17.29
C SER A 73 3.86 11.15 -17.91
N TYR A 74 2.71 11.79 -18.08
CA TYR A 74 1.54 11.18 -18.72
C TYR A 74 1.86 10.60 -20.10
N GLU A 75 2.53 11.36 -20.96
CA GLU A 75 2.92 10.90 -22.30
C GLU A 75 3.87 9.70 -22.25
N ASN A 76 4.83 9.72 -21.32
CA ASN A 76 5.78 8.62 -21.14
C ASN A 76 5.09 7.36 -20.61
N VAL A 77 4.17 7.51 -19.65
CA VAL A 77 3.37 6.40 -19.13
C VAL A 77 2.53 5.81 -20.25
N LYS A 78 1.79 6.62 -21.02
CA LYS A 78 1.00 6.14 -22.15
C LYS A 78 1.84 5.41 -23.19
N ALA A 79 2.97 5.98 -23.58
CA ALA A 79 3.89 5.33 -24.51
C ALA A 79 4.37 3.97 -23.96
N SER A 80 4.71 3.90 -22.67
CA SER A 80 5.15 2.68 -21.99
C SER A 80 4.05 1.63 -21.90
N ILE A 81 2.83 2.02 -21.52
CA ILE A 81 1.66 1.12 -21.50
C ILE A 81 1.42 0.52 -22.89
N ASN A 82 1.48 1.34 -23.94
CA ASN A 82 1.26 0.91 -25.33
C ASN A 82 2.31 -0.07 -25.86
N THR A 83 3.44 -0.25 -25.18
CA THR A 83 4.39 -1.34 -25.52
C THR A 83 3.84 -2.73 -25.24
N GLY A 84 2.75 -2.85 -24.44
CA GLY A 84 2.19 -4.12 -23.99
C GLY A 84 3.01 -4.83 -22.92
N LYS A 85 4.13 -4.24 -22.46
CA LYS A 85 5.05 -4.86 -21.50
C LYS A 85 4.68 -4.57 -20.05
N VAL A 86 4.04 -3.44 -19.78
CA VAL A 86 3.82 -2.96 -18.40
C VAL A 86 2.80 -3.83 -17.66
N LEU A 87 1.64 -4.11 -18.25
CA LEU A 87 0.60 -4.91 -17.59
C LEU A 87 1.07 -6.31 -17.19
N PRO A 88 1.71 -7.11 -18.08
CA PRO A 88 2.26 -8.41 -17.67
C PRO A 88 3.34 -8.29 -16.59
N ALA A 89 4.10 -7.20 -16.60
CA ALA A 89 5.15 -6.97 -15.62
C ALA A 89 4.59 -6.65 -14.23
N ILE A 90 3.60 -5.76 -14.12
CA ILE A 90 2.99 -5.41 -12.83
C ILE A 90 2.05 -6.50 -12.31
N LYS A 91 1.52 -7.37 -13.20
CA LYS A 91 0.73 -8.57 -12.83
C LYS A 91 1.59 -9.80 -12.50
N HIS A 92 2.93 -9.68 -12.58
CA HIS A 92 3.86 -10.80 -12.41
C HIS A 92 3.58 -12.03 -13.32
N THR A 93 2.90 -11.84 -14.46
CA THR A 93 2.57 -12.90 -15.43
C THR A 93 3.56 -12.98 -16.60
N GLY A 94 4.33 -11.90 -16.83
CA GLY A 94 5.36 -11.84 -17.86
C GLY A 94 6.74 -12.36 -17.42
N PRO A 95 7.74 -12.30 -18.32
CA PRO A 95 9.12 -12.69 -18.01
C PRO A 95 9.83 -11.72 -17.07
N TYR A 96 9.36 -10.47 -17.00
CA TYR A 96 9.83 -9.44 -16.07
C TYR A 96 8.75 -9.23 -15.02
N LYS A 97 9.14 -9.13 -13.75
CA LYS A 97 8.25 -8.92 -12.62
C LYS A 97 8.57 -7.56 -12.00
N MET A 98 7.58 -6.68 -11.94
CA MET A 98 7.72 -5.35 -11.38
C MET A 98 6.69 -5.12 -10.25
N PRO A 99 7.10 -4.45 -9.16
CA PRO A 99 8.44 -3.91 -8.92
C PRO A 99 9.50 -5.00 -8.65
N TYR A 100 10.74 -4.80 -9.14
CA TYR A 100 11.75 -5.86 -9.17
C TYR A 100 12.13 -6.34 -7.76
N GLY A 101 11.97 -7.62 -7.51
CA GLY A 101 12.27 -8.23 -6.21
C GLY A 101 11.35 -7.78 -5.07
N GLN A 102 10.24 -7.10 -5.39
CA GLN A 102 9.24 -6.64 -4.44
C GLN A 102 7.92 -7.40 -4.63
N PRO A 103 6.99 -7.31 -3.67
CA PRO A 103 5.62 -7.74 -3.88
C PRO A 103 4.98 -7.04 -5.07
N MET A 104 3.98 -7.70 -5.65
CA MET A 104 3.11 -7.12 -6.67
C MET A 104 2.44 -5.85 -6.13
N LEU A 105 2.07 -4.91 -7.00
CA LEU A 105 1.13 -3.86 -6.63
C LEU A 105 -0.15 -4.48 -6.06
N SER A 106 -0.89 -3.70 -5.26
CA SER A 106 -2.17 -4.17 -4.75
C SER A 106 -3.13 -4.47 -5.91
N ASP A 107 -4.04 -5.42 -5.73
CA ASP A 107 -5.01 -5.78 -6.77
C ASP A 107 -5.83 -4.54 -7.19
N CYS A 108 -6.19 -3.66 -6.26
CA CYS A 108 -6.89 -2.43 -6.59
C CYS A 108 -6.06 -1.43 -7.40
N ASP A 109 -4.77 -1.28 -7.10
CA ASP A 109 -3.91 -0.40 -7.90
C ASP A 109 -3.79 -0.91 -9.34
N ILE A 110 -3.71 -2.23 -9.51
CA ILE A 110 -3.73 -2.86 -10.84
C ILE A 110 -5.09 -2.64 -11.52
N ASP A 111 -6.20 -2.88 -10.81
CA ASP A 111 -7.56 -2.71 -11.34
C ASP A 111 -7.82 -1.27 -11.78
N LYS A 112 -7.34 -0.28 -11.01
CA LYS A 112 -7.42 1.14 -11.38
C LYS A 112 -6.62 1.45 -12.65
N ILE A 113 -5.41 0.90 -12.78
CA ILE A 113 -4.62 1.06 -14.01
C ILE A 113 -5.35 0.43 -15.20
N GLU A 114 -5.91 -0.76 -15.04
CA GLU A 114 -6.66 -1.41 -16.12
C GLU A 114 -7.93 -0.65 -16.50
N ALA A 115 -8.69 -0.15 -15.52
CA ALA A 115 -9.85 0.69 -15.77
C ALA A 115 -9.47 1.98 -16.51
N TRP A 116 -8.39 2.64 -16.09
CA TRP A 116 -7.84 3.81 -16.77
C TRP A 116 -7.42 3.51 -18.22
N ILE A 117 -6.76 2.38 -18.46
CA ILE A 117 -6.39 1.92 -19.82
C ILE A 117 -7.63 1.68 -20.67
N ASN A 118 -8.62 0.98 -20.13
CA ASN A 118 -9.88 0.67 -20.80
C ASN A 118 -10.70 1.93 -21.13
N ALA A 119 -10.58 2.98 -20.31
CA ALA A 119 -11.19 4.29 -20.54
C ALA A 119 -10.46 5.14 -21.60
N GLY A 120 -9.40 4.63 -22.22
CA GLY A 120 -8.61 5.36 -23.22
C GLY A 120 -7.50 6.22 -22.63
N MET A 121 -7.09 5.94 -21.38
CA MET A 121 -6.03 6.64 -20.66
C MET A 121 -6.25 8.17 -20.56
N PRO A 122 -7.39 8.65 -20.01
CA PRO A 122 -7.63 10.09 -19.85
C PRO A 122 -6.62 10.73 -18.90
N GLU A 123 -6.16 11.95 -19.21
CA GLU A 123 -5.24 12.68 -18.34
C GLU A 123 -5.99 13.31 -17.14
N ASN A 124 -7.18 13.85 -17.38
CA ASN A 124 -7.99 14.64 -16.46
C ASN A 124 -9.47 14.24 -16.46
#